data_AF-A0A3T0RVY4-F1
#
_entry.id   AF-A0A3T0RVY4-F1
#
_cell.length_a   1.000
_cell.length_b   1.000
_cell.length_c   1.000
_cell.angle_alpha   90.00
_cell.angle_beta   90.00
_cell.angle_gamma   90.00
#
_symmetry.space_group_name_H-M   'P 1'
#
loop_
_entity.id
_entity.type
_entity.pdbx_description
1 polymer ?
#
loop_
_entity_poly.entity_id
_entity_poly.type
_entity_poly.pdbx_seq_one_letter_code
_entity_poly.pdbx_strand_id
1 'polypeptide(L)'
;MKKIFLIAAMMIGSIAQAQVQNEPTTEATGAYFNWGRAGNGYGYCYEWASTGGVLNGGSPVSNYNCERVRPSFFNWGRAGNGYGYCYQYTPDGIAMNEGNPQSNYSCERTSRSYYSWGDGNDGLTHCYQYTANGLVLNQGSPVGDYLCK
;
A
#
# COMPACT_ATOMS: atom_id res chain seq x y z
N MET A 1 16.18 -66.66 -59.61
CA MET A 1 15.85 -65.26 -59.23
C MET A 1 15.77 -65.25 -57.70
N LYS A 2 16.79 -64.82 -56.94
CA LYS A 2 17.03 -63.45 -56.39
C LYS A 2 15.75 -62.89 -55.74
N LYS A 3 15.63 -62.52 -54.45
CA LYS A 3 16.54 -61.83 -53.48
C LYS A 3 16.08 -62.18 -52.03
N ILE A 4 16.94 -62.58 -51.08
CA ILE A 4 17.78 -61.79 -50.15
C ILE A 4 17.00 -60.86 -49.19
N PHE A 5 17.10 -61.19 -47.89
CA PHE A 5 16.75 -60.43 -46.69
C PHE A 5 17.44 -59.06 -46.64
N LEU A 6 16.76 -58.04 -46.09
CA LEU A 6 17.44 -56.94 -45.40
C LEU A 6 16.58 -56.38 -44.26
N ILE A 7 17.10 -56.59 -43.04
CA ILE A 7 16.78 -55.83 -41.84
C ILE A 7 17.64 -54.55 -41.92
N ALA A 8 17.04 -53.39 -41.74
CA ALA A 8 17.76 -52.14 -41.53
C ALA A 8 17.33 -51.55 -40.19
N ALA A 9 18.17 -51.77 -39.18
CA ALA A 9 18.16 -51.01 -37.95
C ALA A 9 18.68 -49.60 -38.26
N MET A 10 17.86 -48.57 -38.00
CA MET A 10 18.31 -47.18 -38.01
C MET A 10 18.76 -46.79 -36.60
N MET A 11 20.05 -46.53 -36.46
CA MET A 11 20.60 -45.69 -35.40
C MET A 11 20.65 -44.25 -35.89
N ILE A 12 20.02 -43.34 -35.15
CA ILE A 12 20.25 -41.90 -35.19
C ILE A 12 20.15 -41.49 -33.70
N GLY A 13 21.25 -41.26 -33.00
CA GLY A 13 22.13 -40.12 -33.18
C GLY A 13 21.77 -39.09 -32.11
N SER A 14 22.43 -39.17 -30.95
CA SER A 14 22.25 -38.23 -29.85
C SER A 14 22.73 -36.85 -30.26
N ILE A 15 21.81 -35.89 -30.37
CA ILE A 15 22.14 -34.46 -30.37
C ILE A 15 21.87 -33.93 -28.97
N ALA A 16 22.96 -33.67 -28.24
CA ALA A 16 22.91 -32.82 -27.06
C ALA A 16 22.41 -31.45 -27.50
N GLN A 17 21.19 -31.09 -27.11
CA GLN A 17 20.74 -29.71 -27.19
C GLN A 17 21.49 -28.97 -26.08
N ALA A 18 22.49 -28.16 -26.47
CA ALA A 18 22.95 -27.07 -25.64
C ALA A 18 21.72 -26.17 -25.40
N GLN A 19 21.13 -26.29 -24.21
CA GLN A 19 20.13 -25.33 -23.77
C GLN A 19 20.87 -24.00 -23.66
N VAL A 20 20.60 -23.12 -24.62
CA VAL A 20 20.95 -21.70 -24.51
C VAL A 20 20.34 -21.25 -23.19
N GLN A 21 21.19 -21.07 -22.18
CA GLN A 21 20.83 -20.28 -21.02
C GLN A 21 20.45 -18.91 -21.59
N ASN A 22 19.16 -18.62 -21.62
CA ASN A 22 18.69 -17.24 -21.67
C ASN A 22 19.14 -16.62 -20.35
N GLU A 23 20.41 -16.26 -20.26
CA GLU A 23 20.83 -15.22 -19.34
C GLU A 23 20.03 -13.98 -19.75
N PRO A 24 19.25 -13.37 -18.85
CA PRO A 24 18.69 -12.06 -19.13
C PRO A 24 19.86 -11.10 -19.23
N THR A 25 20.34 -10.89 -20.46
CA THR A 25 21.31 -9.86 -20.76
C THR A 25 20.61 -8.51 -20.79
N THR A 26 21.35 -7.52 -20.30
CA THR A 26 21.12 -6.06 -20.36
C THR A 26 20.39 -5.37 -19.20
N GLU A 27 21.21 -4.90 -18.26
CA GLU A 27 21.18 -3.55 -17.67
C GLU A 27 19.82 -2.84 -17.58
N ALA A 28 19.10 -3.04 -16.49
CA ALA A 28 18.18 -2.03 -15.99
C ALA A 28 19.01 -0.93 -15.30
N THR A 29 19.57 -0.01 -16.09
CA THR A 29 20.12 1.23 -15.55
C THR A 29 18.97 2.07 -14.99
N GLY A 30 18.81 2.00 -13.67
CA GLY A 30 17.99 2.90 -12.86
C GLY A 30 16.66 2.31 -12.39
N ALA A 31 16.69 1.39 -11.43
CA ALA A 31 15.52 1.17 -10.59
C ALA A 31 15.28 2.40 -9.69
N TYR A 32 14.02 2.74 -9.41
CA TYR A 32 13.66 3.83 -8.50
C TYR A 32 12.51 3.43 -7.59
N PHE A 33 12.39 4.13 -6.45
CA PHE A 33 11.33 3.88 -5.49
C PHE A 33 10.22 4.92 -5.64
N ASN A 34 8.97 4.45 -5.75
CA ASN A 34 7.82 5.33 -5.82
C ASN A 34 6.57 4.68 -5.21
N TRP A 35 5.66 5.53 -4.74
CA TRP A 35 4.37 5.13 -4.21
C TRP A 35 3.49 4.52 -5.31
N GLY A 36 2.72 3.51 -4.94
CA GLY A 36 1.73 2.89 -5.80
C GLY A 36 0.54 2.37 -5.02
N ARG A 37 -0.52 2.01 -5.73
CA ARG A 37 -1.71 1.40 -5.16
C ARG A 37 -1.66 -0.11 -5.36
N ALA A 38 -1.73 -0.87 -4.27
CA ALA A 38 -1.84 -2.32 -4.32
C ALA A 38 -3.25 -2.76 -4.76
N GLY A 39 -3.39 -4.05 -5.08
CA GLY A 39 -4.69 -4.65 -5.40
C GLY A 39 -5.73 -4.61 -4.27
N ASN A 40 -5.29 -4.48 -3.01
CA ASN A 40 -6.17 -4.27 -1.86
C ASN A 40 -6.64 -2.80 -1.73
N GLY A 41 -6.21 -1.91 -2.63
CA GLY A 41 -6.64 -0.52 -2.69
C GLY A 41 -5.83 0.44 -1.82
N TYR A 42 -4.80 -0.02 -1.10
CA TYR A 42 -3.97 0.82 -0.23
C TYR A 42 -2.64 1.21 -0.86
N GLY A 43 -2.02 2.25 -0.29
CA GLY A 43 -0.77 2.84 -0.75
C GLY A 43 0.44 2.14 -0.15
N TYR A 44 1.39 1.77 -1.00
CA TYR A 44 2.64 1.13 -0.61
C TYR A 44 3.81 1.68 -1.42
N CYS A 45 5.03 1.52 -0.89
CA CYS A 45 6.24 1.80 -1.65
C CYS A 45 6.60 0.60 -2.52
N TYR A 46 6.93 0.87 -3.79
CA TYR A 46 7.37 -0.14 -4.75
C TYR A 46 8.69 0.27 -5.40
N GLU A 47 9.42 -0.73 -5.84
CA GLU A 47 10.55 -0.56 -6.72
C GLU A 47 10.05 -0.63 -8.17
N TRP A 48 10.46 0.33 -9.00
CA TRP A 48 10.03 0.48 -10.39
C TRP A 48 11.24 0.42 -11.30
N ALA A 49 11.10 -0.28 -12.42
CA ALA A 49 12.03 -0.18 -13.54
C ALA A 49 11.96 1.24 -14.11
N SER A 50 13.07 1.73 -14.68
CA SER A 50 13.11 3.01 -15.40
C SER A 50 12.06 3.12 -16.52
N THR A 51 11.63 1.97 -17.07
CA THR A 51 10.56 1.86 -18.09
C THR A 51 9.14 1.93 -17.52
N GLY A 52 8.97 2.00 -16.20
CA GLY A 52 7.67 2.14 -15.53
C GLY A 52 6.99 0.84 -15.10
N GLY A 53 7.66 -0.32 -15.23
CA GLY A 53 7.17 -1.59 -14.68
C GLY A 53 7.50 -1.74 -13.20
N VAL A 54 6.57 -2.28 -12.40
CA VAL A 54 6.85 -2.62 -10.99
C VAL A 54 7.77 -3.85 -10.93
N LEU A 55 8.87 -3.75 -10.17
CA LEU A 55 9.82 -4.84 -9.93
C LEU A 55 9.37 -5.71 -8.73
N ASN A 56 10.15 -6.75 -8.41
CA ASN A 56 9.90 -7.67 -7.28
C ASN A 56 8.53 -8.35 -7.29
N GLY A 57 8.01 -8.66 -8.48
CA GLY A 57 6.73 -9.34 -8.64
C GLY A 57 5.52 -8.56 -8.11
N GLY A 58 5.63 -7.23 -7.97
CA GLY A 58 4.57 -6.40 -7.39
C GLY A 58 4.48 -6.46 -5.87
N SER A 59 5.52 -6.95 -5.19
CA SER A 59 5.58 -6.96 -3.72
C SER A 59 6.01 -5.58 -3.18
N PRO A 60 5.31 -5.03 -2.17
CA PRO A 60 5.75 -3.82 -1.49
C PRO A 60 7.16 -3.93 -0.91
N VAL A 61 7.91 -2.83 -0.96
CA VAL A 61 9.19 -2.66 -0.26
C VAL A 61 9.01 -1.71 0.93
N SER A 62 10.08 -1.47 1.70
CA SER A 62 10.05 -0.55 2.84
C SER A 62 9.60 0.86 2.43
N ASN A 63 8.62 1.41 3.13
CA ASN A 63 8.10 2.77 2.93
C ASN A 63 9.20 3.84 3.03
N TYR A 64 10.22 3.59 3.85
CA TYR A 64 11.37 4.48 4.02
C TYR A 64 12.03 4.86 2.69
N ASN A 65 12.08 3.92 1.73
CA ASN A 65 12.69 4.18 0.42
C ASN A 65 11.96 5.28 -0.35
N CYS A 66 10.63 5.32 -0.27
CA CYS A 66 9.80 6.33 -0.91
C CYS A 66 9.71 7.62 -0.07
N GLU A 67 9.69 7.50 1.26
CA GLU A 67 9.57 8.64 2.18
C GLU A 67 10.73 9.63 2.08
N ARG A 68 11.93 9.16 1.69
CA ARG A 68 13.10 10.03 1.47
C ARG A 68 12.93 11.06 0.37
N VAL A 69 12.05 10.79 -0.61
CA VAL A 69 11.87 11.63 -1.80
C VAL A 69 10.53 12.35 -1.76
N ARG A 70 9.45 11.60 -1.47
CA ARG A 70 8.09 12.13 -1.34
C ARG A 70 7.51 11.60 -0.03
N PRO A 71 7.66 12.32 1.08
CA PRO A 71 7.22 11.86 2.39
C PRO A 71 5.72 11.55 2.42
N SER A 72 5.36 10.46 3.08
CA SER A 72 3.98 10.22 3.51
C SER A 72 3.53 11.32 4.48
N PHE A 73 2.22 11.47 4.67
CA PHE A 73 1.68 12.46 5.61
C PHE A 73 0.55 11.89 6.44
N PHE A 74 0.33 12.49 7.61
CA PHE A 74 -0.77 12.13 8.50
C PHE A 74 -1.90 13.14 8.37
N ASN A 75 -3.13 12.64 8.21
CA ASN A 75 -4.32 13.47 8.17
C ASN A 75 -5.55 12.72 8.69
N TRP A 76 -6.57 13.48 9.07
CA TRP A 76 -7.87 12.96 9.43
C TRP A 76 -8.57 12.39 8.20
N GLY A 77 -9.20 11.22 8.36
CA GLY A 77 -10.09 10.62 7.37
C GLY A 77 -11.34 10.07 8.02
N ARG A 78 -12.37 9.82 7.21
CA ARG A 78 -13.62 9.22 7.64
C ARG A 78 -13.57 7.70 7.42
N ALA A 79 -13.80 6.92 8.47
CA ALA A 79 -13.91 5.47 8.34
C ALA A 79 -15.31 5.04 7.86
N GLY A 80 -15.45 3.77 7.50
CA GLY A 80 -16.73 3.17 7.09
C GLY A 80 -17.81 3.22 8.17
N ASN A 81 -17.45 3.31 9.45
CA ASN A 81 -18.40 3.50 10.56
C ASN A 81 -18.84 4.96 10.74
N GLY A 82 -18.43 5.87 9.86
CA GLY A 82 -18.86 7.25 9.84
C GLY A 82 -18.05 8.22 10.69
N TYR A 83 -17.18 7.72 11.59
CA TYR A 83 -16.34 8.52 12.48
C TYR A 83 -15.00 8.92 11.85
N GLY A 84 -14.38 9.95 12.42
CA GLY A 84 -13.05 10.40 12.04
C GLY A 84 -11.94 9.61 12.74
N TYR A 85 -10.86 9.32 12.02
CA TYR A 85 -9.63 8.73 12.57
C TYR A 85 -8.41 9.36 11.92
N CYS A 86 -7.27 9.28 12.60
CA CYS A 86 -6.00 9.65 12.02
C CYS A 86 -5.52 8.54 11.08
N TYR A 87 -5.11 8.87 9.86
CA TYR A 87 -4.54 7.94 8.91
C TYR A 87 -3.22 8.47 8.37
N GLN A 88 -2.37 7.54 7.93
CA GLN A 88 -1.20 7.86 7.12
C GLN A 88 -1.59 7.71 5.64
N TYR A 89 -1.14 8.64 4.82
CA TYR A 89 -1.40 8.68 3.38
C TYR A 89 -0.09 8.78 2.62
N THR A 90 -0.06 8.17 1.43
CA THR A 90 0.93 8.52 0.43
C THR A 90 0.77 10.00 0.06
N PRO A 91 1.81 10.65 -0.51
CA PRO A 91 1.70 12.01 -1.06
C PRO A 91 0.53 12.22 -2.03
N ASP A 92 0.09 11.14 -2.68
CA ASP A 92 -1.01 11.13 -3.65
C ASP A 92 -2.38 10.89 -3.00
N GLY A 93 -2.46 10.91 -1.66
CA GLY A 93 -3.71 10.78 -0.91
C GLY A 93 -4.25 9.35 -0.79
N ILE A 94 -3.41 8.33 -1.03
CA ILE A 94 -3.81 6.93 -0.91
C ILE A 94 -3.57 6.49 0.54
N ALA A 95 -4.60 5.99 1.22
CA ALA A 95 -4.48 5.50 2.59
C ALA A 95 -3.47 4.35 2.67
N MET A 96 -2.62 4.36 3.69
CA MET A 96 -1.60 3.35 3.94
C MET A 96 -2.03 2.40 5.06
N ASN A 97 -1.17 1.41 5.37
CA ASN A 97 -1.33 0.48 6.50
C ASN A 97 -2.68 -0.26 6.50
N GLU A 98 -3.15 -0.65 5.32
CA GLU A 98 -4.44 -1.33 5.14
C GLU A 98 -5.64 -0.53 5.68
N GLY A 99 -5.52 0.79 5.74
CA GLY A 99 -6.56 1.66 6.28
C GLY A 99 -6.69 1.52 7.80
N ASN A 100 -5.68 0.99 8.49
CA ASN A 100 -5.66 0.95 9.94
C ASN A 100 -5.37 2.34 10.51
N PRO A 101 -6.17 2.81 11.47
CA PRO A 101 -6.00 4.13 12.07
C PRO A 101 -4.68 4.20 12.86
N GLN A 102 -4.12 5.41 12.88
CA GLN A 102 -2.91 5.77 13.62
C GLN A 102 -3.28 6.51 14.90
N SER A 103 -2.29 6.76 15.75
CA SER A 103 -2.48 7.62 16.93
C SER A 103 -2.94 9.02 16.51
N ASN A 104 -3.96 9.56 17.19
CA ASN A 104 -4.45 10.93 16.97
C ASN A 104 -3.34 11.97 17.03
N TYR A 105 -2.34 11.76 17.91
CA TYR A 105 -1.19 12.64 18.06
C TYR A 105 -0.49 12.97 16.73
N SER A 106 -0.41 12.01 15.80
CA SER A 106 0.22 12.24 14.50
C SER A 106 -0.53 13.27 13.66
N CYS A 107 -1.87 13.26 13.72
CA CYS A 107 -2.71 14.20 12.98
C CYS A 107 -2.88 15.53 13.72
N GLU A 108 -2.83 15.57 15.06
CA GLU A 108 -2.84 16.82 15.82
C GLU A 108 -1.70 17.78 15.44
N ARG A 109 -0.58 17.23 14.96
CA ARG A 109 0.57 18.02 14.49
C ARG A 109 0.32 18.73 13.17
N THR A 110 -0.61 18.24 12.33
CA THR A 110 -0.90 18.76 11.00
C THR A 110 -2.22 19.52 10.94
N SER A 111 -3.24 19.02 11.63
CA SER A 111 -4.56 19.65 11.74
C SER A 111 -5.11 19.38 13.13
N ARG A 112 -5.21 20.43 13.96
CA ARG A 112 -5.69 20.28 15.33
C ARG A 112 -7.16 19.88 15.36
N SER A 113 -7.48 18.91 16.20
CA SER A 113 -8.85 18.65 16.61
C SER A 113 -9.36 19.77 17.54
N TYR A 114 -10.66 19.75 17.80
CA TYR A 114 -11.26 20.58 18.84
C TYR A 114 -12.22 19.76 19.70
N TYR A 115 -12.55 20.29 20.87
CA TYR A 115 -13.52 19.70 21.78
C TYR A 115 -14.79 20.54 21.77
N SER A 116 -15.94 19.90 21.70
CA SER A 116 -17.23 20.58 21.74
C SER A 116 -18.33 19.68 22.27
N TRP A 117 -19.42 20.30 22.71
CA TRP A 117 -20.63 19.61 23.14
C TRP A 117 -21.39 19.10 21.91
N GLY A 118 -21.88 17.87 21.99
CA GLY A 118 -22.72 17.27 20.95
C GLY A 118 -23.68 16.24 21.52
N ASP A 119 -24.65 15.84 20.71
CA ASP A 119 -25.68 14.89 21.11
C ASP A 119 -25.16 13.46 20.97
N GLY A 120 -25.29 12.69 22.05
CA GLY A 120 -25.03 11.26 22.07
C GLY A 120 -26.21 10.45 21.53
N ASN A 121 -25.94 9.18 21.21
CA ASN A 121 -26.98 8.23 20.80
C ASN A 121 -27.98 7.90 21.91
N ASP A 122 -27.67 8.26 23.15
CA ASP A 122 -28.54 8.18 24.33
C ASP A 122 -29.45 9.41 24.49
N GLY A 123 -29.34 10.40 23.61
CA GLY A 123 -30.11 11.64 23.66
C GLY A 123 -29.61 12.64 24.71
N LEU A 124 -28.45 12.38 25.33
CA LEU A 124 -27.80 13.30 26.25
C LEU A 124 -26.70 14.07 25.54
N THR A 125 -26.42 15.28 26.01
CA THR A 125 -25.30 16.08 25.51
C THR A 125 -24.01 15.66 26.22
N HIS A 126 -23.00 15.29 25.44
CA HIS A 126 -21.67 14.91 25.95
C HIS A 126 -20.57 15.75 25.32
N CYS A 127 -19.41 15.77 25.96
CA CYS A 127 -18.21 16.35 25.37
C CYS A 127 -17.57 15.38 24.37
N TYR A 128 -17.32 15.82 23.14
CA TYR A 128 -16.67 15.03 22.10
C TYR A 128 -15.43 15.72 21.55
N GLN A 129 -14.52 14.92 21.00
CA GLN A 129 -13.41 15.40 20.19
C GLN A 129 -13.79 15.32 18.71
N TYR A 130 -13.54 16.40 17.96
CA TYR A 130 -13.88 16.53 16.55
C TYR A 130 -12.63 16.83 15.72
N THR A 131 -12.57 16.29 14.49
CA THR A 131 -11.65 16.83 13.49
C THR A 131 -11.99 18.30 13.21
N ALA A 132 -11.04 19.06 12.66
CA ALA A 132 -11.28 20.43 12.23
C ALA A 132 -12.51 20.59 11.30
N ASN A 133 -12.88 19.53 10.57
CA ASN A 133 -14.02 19.50 9.66
C ASN A 133 -15.30 18.92 10.29
N GLY A 134 -15.34 18.72 11.61
CA GLY A 134 -16.54 18.31 12.34
C GLY A 134 -16.84 16.80 12.33
N LEU A 135 -15.89 15.94 11.99
CA LEU A 135 -16.06 14.50 12.20
C LEU A 135 -15.80 14.17 13.66
N VAL A 136 -16.75 13.51 14.33
CA VAL A 136 -16.53 12.98 15.69
C VAL A 136 -15.44 11.92 15.63
N LEU A 137 -14.44 12.02 16.52
CA LEU A 137 -13.31 11.10 16.61
C LEU A 137 -13.61 9.87 17.49
N ASN A 138 -12.71 8.89 17.44
CA ASN A 138 -12.61 7.80 18.41
C ASN A 138 -13.92 7.01 18.60
N GLN A 139 -14.48 6.50 17.50
CA GLN A 139 -15.70 5.68 17.51
C GLN A 139 -16.93 6.39 18.09
N GLY A 140 -16.94 7.73 18.19
CA GLY A 140 -18.07 8.45 18.78
C GLY A 140 -18.13 8.33 20.30
N SER A 141 -17.02 8.00 20.96
CA SER A 141 -16.98 7.92 22.41
C SER A 141 -16.82 9.32 23.01
N PRO A 142 -17.62 9.67 24.04
CA PRO A 142 -17.45 10.93 24.73
C PRO A 142 -16.10 10.96 25.47
N VAL A 143 -15.59 12.17 25.66
CA VAL A 143 -14.37 12.45 26.43
C VAL A 143 -14.74 13.19 27.72
N GLY A 144 -13.76 13.44 28.59
CA GLY A 144 -14.04 14.13 29.85
C GLY A 144 -14.57 15.55 29.63
N ASP A 145 -15.64 15.89 30.33
CA ASP A 145 -16.33 17.19 30.26
C ASP A 145 -15.41 18.40 30.41
N TYR A 146 -14.33 18.26 31.19
CA TYR A 146 -13.33 19.31 31.42
C TYR A 146 -12.58 19.76 30.15
N LEU A 147 -12.68 19.02 29.05
CA LEU A 147 -12.09 19.36 27.76
C LEU A 147 -12.96 20.31 26.94
N CYS A 148 -14.28 20.24 27.12
CA CYS A 148 -15.23 21.15 26.47
C CYS A 148 -15.37 22.43 27.31
N LYS A 149 -15.39 23.57 26.62
CA LYS A 149 -15.57 24.90 27.23
C LYS A 149 -16.92 25.48 26.85
#